data_AF-B0FYB7-F1
#
_entry.id   AF-B0FYB7-F1
#
_cell.length_a   1.000
_cell.length_b   1.000
_cell.length_c   1.000
_cell.angle_alpha   90.00
_cell.angle_beta   90.00
_cell.angle_gamma   90.00
#
_symmetry.space_group_name_H-M   'P 1'
#
loop_
_entity.id
_entity.type
_entity.pdbx_description
1 polymer ?
#
loop_
_entity_poly.entity_id
_entity_poly.type
_entity_poly.pdbx_seq_one_letter_code
_entity_poly.pdbx_strand_id
1 'polypeptide(L)'
;VSAEKFVQAARDNGYAVGGFNTNNLEWTQAILRAAEAKQAPVLIQTSMGAAKYMGGYKVARNLIANLIESMNITVPVAIHLDHGHYEDALECIEVGYTSIMFDGSHLPVEENLAKAKEVVELAHAKGISVEAEVGTIGGEEDGIVGTGELAPIEDAVAMVATGIDFLAAGIGNIHG
;
A
#
# COMPACT_ATOMS: atom_id res chain seq x y z
N VAL A 1 9.95 5.04 -5.77
CA VAL A 1 10.74 5.14 -4.51
C VAL A 1 9.95 4.51 -3.38
N SER A 2 10.58 4.11 -2.27
CA SER A 2 9.84 3.70 -1.06
C SER A 2 8.97 4.85 -0.54
N ALA A 3 7.83 4.51 0.06
CA ALA A 3 6.88 5.49 0.60
C ALA A 3 7.31 6.06 1.96
N GLU A 4 8.08 5.29 2.72
CA GLU A 4 8.54 5.61 4.09
C GLU A 4 8.91 7.10 4.26
N LYS A 5 9.84 7.59 3.45
CA LYS A 5 10.39 8.94 3.61
C LYS A 5 9.37 10.05 3.39
N PHE A 6 8.52 9.94 2.37
CA PHE A 6 7.56 11.00 2.07
C PHE A 6 6.31 10.91 2.93
N VAL A 7 5.94 9.72 3.43
CA VAL A 7 4.89 9.54 4.43
C VAL A 7 5.34 10.08 5.77
N GLN A 8 6.58 9.80 6.19
CA GLN A 8 7.18 10.37 7.40
C GLN A 8 7.26 11.90 7.32
N ALA A 9 7.69 12.44 6.17
CA ALA A 9 7.69 13.89 5.95
C ALA A 9 6.29 14.50 6.06
N ALA A 10 5.25 13.81 5.56
CA ALA A 10 3.86 14.25 5.68
C ALA A 10 3.41 14.31 7.15
N ARG A 11 3.71 13.27 7.92
CA ARG A 11 3.46 13.21 9.36
C ARG A 11 4.14 14.36 10.11
N ASP A 12 5.43 14.57 9.86
CA ASP A 12 6.24 15.58 10.57
C ASP A 12 5.79 17.03 10.26
N ASN A 13 5.17 17.24 9.10
CA ASN A 13 4.76 18.57 8.62
C ASN A 13 3.23 18.77 8.64
N GLY A 14 2.45 17.82 9.17
CA GLY A 14 1.01 17.97 9.36
C GLY A 14 0.18 17.97 8.07
N TYR A 15 0.56 17.17 7.08
CA TYR A 15 -0.23 16.93 5.87
C TYR A 15 -0.37 15.43 5.57
N ALA A 16 -1.15 15.07 4.55
CA ALA A 16 -1.33 13.70 4.09
C ALA A 16 -0.87 13.54 2.64
N VAL A 17 -0.48 12.32 2.27
CA VAL A 17 -0.17 11.94 0.89
C VAL A 17 -1.30 11.08 0.36
N GLY A 18 -1.74 11.36 -0.88
CA GLY A 18 -2.79 10.58 -1.50
C GLY A 18 -2.28 9.20 -1.95
N GLY A 19 -3.00 8.16 -1.54
CA GLY A 19 -3.02 6.87 -2.21
C GLY A 19 -4.18 6.84 -3.20
N PHE A 20 -3.89 6.48 -4.45
CA PHE A 20 -4.90 6.33 -5.49
C PHE A 20 -4.73 4.99 -6.20
N ASN A 21 -5.76 4.16 -6.16
CA ASN A 21 -5.79 2.91 -6.93
C ASN A 21 -5.74 3.20 -8.44
N THR A 22 -5.08 2.31 -9.19
CA THR A 22 -5.09 2.32 -10.65
C THR A 22 -5.58 1.00 -11.22
N ASN A 23 -6.42 1.07 -12.25
CA ASN A 23 -6.99 -0.11 -12.90
C ASN A 23 -6.52 -0.30 -14.36
N ASN A 24 -5.89 0.71 -14.96
CA ASN A 24 -5.40 0.65 -16.35
C ASN A 24 -4.40 1.77 -16.68
N LEU A 25 -4.04 1.86 -17.96
CA LEU A 25 -3.16 2.88 -18.51
C LEU A 25 -3.68 4.30 -18.24
N GLU A 26 -4.95 4.55 -18.55
CA GLU A 26 -5.55 5.88 -18.51
C GLU A 26 -5.65 6.42 -17.07
N TRP A 27 -6.01 5.58 -16.11
CA TRP A 27 -6.03 5.93 -14.68
C TRP A 27 -4.63 6.27 -14.19
N THR A 28 -3.64 5.43 -14.50
CA THR A 28 -2.25 5.68 -14.11
C THR A 28 -1.75 7.02 -14.67
N GLN A 29 -2.03 7.33 -15.94
CA GLN A 29 -1.68 8.62 -16.53
C GLN A 29 -2.38 9.80 -15.83
N ALA A 30 -3.65 9.65 -15.46
CA ALA A 30 -4.40 10.71 -14.77
C ALA A 30 -3.80 11.03 -13.40
N ILE A 31 -3.48 10.01 -12.61
CA ILE A 31 -2.85 10.15 -11.29
C ILE A 31 -1.48 10.84 -11.43
N LEU A 32 -0.63 10.37 -12.35
CA LEU A 32 0.69 10.94 -12.58
C LEU A 32 0.63 12.41 -13.04
N ARG A 33 -0.27 12.76 -13.96
CA ARG A 33 -0.47 14.16 -14.40
C ARG A 33 -0.88 15.05 -13.23
N ALA A 34 -1.80 14.58 -12.38
CA ALA A 34 -2.27 15.35 -11.24
C ALA A 34 -1.16 15.55 -10.19
N ALA A 35 -0.43 14.48 -9.85
CA ALA A 35 0.68 14.53 -8.91
C ALA A 35 1.78 15.49 -9.38
N GLU A 36 2.18 15.40 -10.64
CA GLU A 36 3.18 16.31 -11.24
C GLU A 36 2.68 17.75 -11.27
N ALA A 37 1.44 18.00 -11.72
CA ALA A 37 0.89 19.36 -11.76
C ALA A 37 0.77 20.01 -10.38
N LYS A 38 0.63 19.21 -9.32
CA LYS A 38 0.57 19.67 -7.93
C LYS A 38 1.93 19.65 -7.23
N GLN A 39 2.97 19.14 -7.89
CA GLN A 39 4.30 18.95 -7.30
C GLN A 39 4.21 18.21 -5.95
N ALA A 40 3.37 17.17 -5.91
CA ALA A 40 3.06 16.41 -4.71
C ALA A 40 3.50 14.95 -4.86
N PRO A 41 4.07 14.32 -3.81
CA PRO A 41 4.32 12.89 -3.82
C PRO A 41 3.00 12.12 -3.89
N VAL A 42 3.05 10.87 -4.38
CA VAL A 42 1.85 10.04 -4.55
C VAL A 42 2.16 8.55 -4.37
N LEU A 43 1.21 7.81 -3.77
CA LEU A 43 1.17 6.35 -3.85
C LEU A 43 0.21 5.97 -4.98
N ILE A 44 0.70 5.23 -5.97
CA ILE A 44 -0.14 4.57 -6.96
C ILE A 44 -0.35 3.14 -6.48
N GLN A 45 -1.59 2.85 -6.09
CA GLN A 45 -1.97 1.59 -5.48
C GLN A 45 -2.52 0.63 -6.52
N THR A 46 -2.29 -0.66 -6.33
CA THR A 46 -2.98 -1.71 -7.07
C THR A 46 -3.52 -2.72 -6.08
N SER A 47 -4.83 -2.88 -6.05
CA SER A 47 -5.45 -4.03 -5.40
C SER A 47 -5.08 -5.32 -6.14
N MET A 48 -5.31 -6.47 -5.50
CA MET A 48 -5.06 -7.79 -6.08
C MET A 48 -5.88 -8.00 -7.37
N GLY A 49 -7.16 -7.61 -7.39
CA GLY A 49 -8.04 -7.70 -8.56
C GLY A 49 -7.69 -6.69 -9.65
N ALA A 50 -7.27 -5.47 -9.31
CA ALA A 50 -6.77 -4.50 -10.29
C ALA A 50 -5.49 -4.99 -10.98
N ALA A 51 -4.54 -5.53 -10.20
CA ALA A 51 -3.33 -6.13 -10.74
C ALA A 51 -3.67 -7.31 -11.66
N LYS A 52 -4.56 -8.22 -11.22
CA LYS A 52 -5.05 -9.34 -12.03
C LYS A 52 -5.70 -8.86 -13.34
N TYR A 53 -6.54 -7.84 -13.28
CA TYR A 53 -7.19 -7.25 -14.45
C TYR A 53 -6.17 -6.71 -15.47
N MET A 54 -5.09 -6.08 -14.99
CA MET A 54 -4.00 -5.57 -15.82
C MET A 54 -3.03 -6.65 -16.33
N GLY A 55 -3.19 -7.92 -15.92
CA GLY A 55 -2.32 -9.03 -16.33
C GLY A 55 -1.25 -9.45 -15.32
N GLY A 56 -1.42 -9.08 -14.05
CA GLY A 56 -0.58 -9.46 -12.90
C GLY A 56 0.32 -8.34 -12.38
N TYR A 57 0.87 -8.52 -11.18
CA TYR A 57 1.65 -7.51 -10.47
C TYR A 57 2.85 -6.99 -11.27
N LYS A 58 3.57 -7.87 -11.97
CA LYS A 58 4.69 -7.50 -12.84
C LYS A 58 4.28 -6.55 -13.97
N VAL A 59 3.11 -6.79 -14.58
CA VAL A 59 2.60 -5.94 -15.67
C VAL A 59 2.18 -4.58 -15.11
N ALA A 60 1.43 -4.57 -14.01
CA ALA A 60 1.00 -3.34 -13.34
C ALA A 60 2.20 -2.47 -12.90
N ARG A 61 3.19 -3.08 -12.25
CA ARG A 61 4.44 -2.40 -11.84
C ARG A 61 5.18 -1.80 -13.02
N ASN A 62 5.33 -2.55 -14.12
CA ASN A 62 6.04 -2.07 -15.30
C ASN A 62 5.26 -0.98 -16.05
N LEU A 63 3.93 -1.07 -16.08
CA LEU A 63 3.08 -0.01 -16.63
C LEU A 63 3.33 1.31 -15.91
N ILE A 64 3.28 1.30 -14.57
CA ILE A 64 3.48 2.50 -13.76
C ILE A 64 4.91 3.04 -13.92
N ALA A 65 5.93 2.19 -13.83
CA ALA A 65 7.32 2.58 -13.98
C ALA A 65 7.61 3.19 -15.36
N ASN A 66 7.11 2.56 -16.44
CA ASN A 66 7.32 3.05 -17.80
C ASN A 66 6.62 4.39 -18.03
N LEU A 67 5.45 4.61 -17.43
CA LEU A 67 4.75 5.89 -17.53
C LEU A 67 5.45 7.00 -16.76
N ILE A 68 6.00 6.72 -15.57
CA ILE A 68 6.82 7.68 -14.81
C ILE A 68 7.96 8.21 -15.69
N GLU A 69 8.69 7.31 -16.34
CA GLU A 69 9.79 7.66 -17.25
C GLU A 69 9.27 8.40 -18.49
N SER A 70 8.30 7.83 -19.20
CA SER A 70 7.82 8.34 -20.50
C SER A 70 7.14 9.72 -20.38
N MET A 71 6.53 10.01 -19.24
CA MET A 71 5.85 11.27 -18.97
C MET A 71 6.76 12.30 -18.27
N ASN A 72 8.04 11.97 -18.02
CA ASN A 72 9.01 12.79 -17.30
C ASN A 72 8.50 13.23 -15.92
N ILE A 73 7.92 12.31 -15.16
CA ILE A 73 7.42 12.58 -13.81
C ILE A 73 8.62 12.79 -12.89
N THR A 74 8.61 13.91 -12.16
CA THR A 74 9.72 14.33 -11.30
C THR A 74 9.39 14.22 -9.81
N VAL A 75 8.10 14.22 -9.46
CA VAL A 75 7.65 14.01 -8.08
C VAL A 75 7.92 12.58 -7.59
N PRO A 76 8.08 12.36 -6.26
CA PRO A 76 8.22 11.02 -5.72
C PRO A 76 6.97 10.18 -5.93
N VAL A 77 7.13 9.00 -6.55
CA VAL A 77 6.03 8.02 -6.73
C VAL A 77 6.40 6.71 -6.06
N ALA A 78 5.51 6.17 -5.22
CA ALA A 78 5.56 4.78 -4.76
C ALA A 78 4.55 3.93 -5.53
N ILE A 79 4.98 2.74 -5.94
CA ILE A 79 4.13 1.67 -6.47
C ILE A 79 3.76 0.78 -5.29
N HIS A 80 2.48 0.76 -4.91
CA HIS A 80 1.99 0.18 -3.67
C HIS A 80 1.01 -0.98 -3.94
N LEU A 81 1.22 -2.13 -3.29
CA LEU A 81 0.23 -3.22 -3.26
C LEU A 81 -0.83 -2.89 -2.22
N ASP A 82 -2.10 -2.87 -2.62
CA ASP A 82 -3.22 -2.56 -1.74
C ASP A 82 -3.90 -3.84 -1.23
N HIS A 83 -4.17 -3.91 0.08
CA HIS A 83 -4.82 -5.05 0.74
C HIS A 83 -4.24 -6.42 0.37
N GLY A 84 -2.90 -6.53 0.31
CA GLY A 84 -2.24 -7.75 -0.11
C GLY A 84 -2.35 -8.87 0.91
N HIS A 85 -2.78 -10.06 0.48
CA HIS A 85 -2.54 -11.26 1.28
C HIS A 85 -1.04 -11.58 1.33
N TYR A 86 -0.69 -12.55 2.17
CA TYR A 86 0.70 -12.91 2.42
C TYR A 86 1.46 -13.28 1.13
N GLU A 87 0.91 -14.16 0.30
CA GLU A 87 1.53 -14.60 -0.95
C GLU A 87 1.65 -13.45 -1.97
N ASP A 88 0.67 -12.57 -2.03
CA ASP A 88 0.65 -11.40 -2.91
C ASP A 88 1.71 -10.35 -2.49
N ALA A 89 1.89 -10.16 -1.19
CA ALA A 89 2.96 -9.32 -0.64
C ALA A 89 4.34 -9.86 -1.03
N LEU A 90 4.57 -11.18 -0.90
CA LEU A 90 5.82 -11.82 -1.33
C LEU A 90 6.06 -11.67 -2.83
N GLU A 91 5.04 -11.86 -3.67
CA GLU A 91 5.17 -11.67 -5.12
C GLU A 91 5.50 -10.20 -5.45
N CYS A 92 4.84 -9.23 -4.82
CA CYS A 92 5.10 -7.81 -5.06
C CYS A 92 6.51 -7.38 -4.64
N ILE A 93 7.03 -7.92 -3.52
CA ILE A 93 8.43 -7.77 -3.12
C ILE A 93 9.37 -8.30 -4.21
N GLU A 94 9.04 -9.44 -4.82
CA GLU A 94 9.89 -10.07 -5.84
C GLU A 94 9.85 -9.32 -7.18
N VAL A 95 8.66 -8.89 -7.64
CA VAL A 95 8.51 -8.18 -8.92
C VAL A 95 8.92 -6.71 -8.87
N GLY A 96 9.28 -6.21 -7.68
CA GLY A 96 9.88 -4.89 -7.49
C GLY A 96 8.87 -3.77 -7.34
N TYR A 97 7.80 -4.00 -6.58
CA TYR A 97 7.03 -2.92 -5.95
C TYR A 97 7.95 -2.14 -5.01
N THR A 98 7.60 -0.89 -4.74
CA THR A 98 8.40 -0.03 -3.85
C THR A 98 7.73 0.21 -2.50
N SER A 99 6.46 -0.15 -2.37
CA SER A 99 5.72 -0.23 -1.13
C SER A 99 4.72 -1.39 -1.22
N ILE A 100 4.34 -1.97 -0.10
CA ILE A 100 3.28 -2.97 -0.02
C ILE A 100 2.44 -2.76 1.23
N MET A 101 1.18 -3.16 1.18
CA MET A 101 0.34 -3.44 2.35
C MET A 101 0.19 -4.95 2.51
N PHE A 102 0.50 -5.46 3.69
CA PHE A 102 0.09 -6.78 4.12
C PHE A 102 -1.17 -6.66 4.97
N ASP A 103 -2.28 -7.17 4.46
CA ASP A 103 -3.55 -7.21 5.16
C ASP A 103 -3.84 -8.62 5.70
N GLY A 104 -3.43 -8.82 6.96
CA GLY A 104 -3.75 -9.99 7.76
C GLY A 104 -4.91 -9.75 8.75
N SER A 105 -5.72 -8.70 8.57
CA SER A 105 -6.78 -8.30 9.52
C SER A 105 -7.81 -9.40 9.81
N HIS A 106 -8.04 -10.29 8.84
CA HIS A 106 -8.93 -11.45 8.95
C HIS A 106 -8.32 -12.63 9.74
N LEU A 107 -7.02 -12.58 10.04
CA LEU A 107 -6.31 -13.61 10.80
C LEU A 107 -6.40 -13.33 12.32
N PRO A 108 -6.21 -14.35 13.17
CA PRO A 108 -5.94 -14.12 14.57
C PRO A 108 -4.75 -13.16 14.74
N VAL A 109 -4.85 -12.20 15.67
CA VAL A 109 -3.85 -11.13 15.85
C VAL A 109 -2.42 -11.65 15.94
N GLU A 110 -2.16 -12.72 16.70
CA GLU A 110 -0.83 -13.33 16.82
C GLU A 110 -0.28 -13.83 15.48
N GLU A 111 -1.13 -14.39 14.61
CA GLU A 111 -0.73 -14.85 13.27
C GLU A 111 -0.50 -13.64 12.35
N ASN A 112 -1.36 -12.62 12.42
CA ASN A 112 -1.18 -11.37 11.68
C ASN A 112 0.17 -10.72 12.02
N LEU A 113 0.50 -10.58 13.31
CA LEU A 113 1.77 -10.02 13.78
C LEU A 113 2.98 -10.84 13.32
N ALA A 114 2.91 -12.18 13.38
CA ALA A 114 3.99 -13.05 12.96
C ALA A 114 4.27 -12.93 11.45
N LYS A 115 3.21 -12.92 10.62
CA LYS A 115 3.34 -12.76 9.17
C LYS A 115 3.79 -11.34 8.80
N ALA A 116 3.24 -10.32 9.44
CA ALA A 116 3.65 -8.93 9.22
C ALA A 116 5.16 -8.76 9.47
N LYS A 117 5.67 -9.33 10.57
CA LYS A 117 7.11 -9.29 10.87
C LYS A 117 7.96 -9.93 9.78
N GLU A 118 7.56 -11.08 9.25
CA GLU A 118 8.29 -11.74 8.16
C GLU A 118 8.25 -10.91 6.87
N VAL A 119 7.08 -10.37 6.52
CA VAL A 119 6.92 -9.48 5.36
C VAL A 119 7.82 -8.25 5.49
N VAL A 120 7.87 -7.63 6.67
CA VAL A 120 8.75 -6.51 6.99
C VAL A 120 10.21 -6.89 6.76
N GLU A 121 10.68 -8.01 7.32
CA GLU A 121 12.07 -8.47 7.17
C GLU A 121 12.46 -8.63 5.68
N LEU A 122 11.58 -9.23 4.88
CA LEU A 122 11.80 -9.46 3.45
C LEU A 122 11.74 -8.18 2.61
N ALA A 123 10.78 -7.29 2.90
CA ALA A 123 10.59 -6.03 2.19
C ALA A 123 11.72 -5.04 2.50
N HIS A 124 12.09 -4.88 3.77
CA HIS A 124 13.14 -3.97 4.22
C HIS A 124 14.51 -4.38 3.66
N ALA A 125 14.79 -5.68 3.51
CA ALA A 125 15.99 -6.17 2.85
C ALA A 125 16.14 -5.67 1.39
N LYS A 126 15.03 -5.28 0.75
CA LYS A 126 15.00 -4.70 -0.61
C LYS A 126 14.70 -3.18 -0.62
N GLY A 127 14.60 -2.54 0.54
CA GLY A 127 14.28 -1.12 0.66
C GLY A 127 12.84 -0.77 0.27
N ILE A 128 11.90 -1.69 0.50
CA ILE A 128 10.46 -1.55 0.23
C ILE A 128 9.77 -1.22 1.55
N SER A 129 8.90 -0.19 1.56
CA SER A 129 8.09 0.13 2.75
C SER A 129 6.89 -0.79 2.92
N VAL A 130 6.52 -1.06 4.16
CA VAL A 130 5.41 -1.95 4.53
C VAL A 130 4.36 -1.22 5.34
N GLU A 131 3.12 -1.33 4.87
CA GLU A 131 1.90 -1.05 5.60
C GLU A 131 1.30 -2.36 6.13
N ALA A 132 0.66 -2.31 7.29
CA ALA A 132 -0.17 -3.41 7.78
C ALA A 132 -1.44 -2.91 8.45
N GLU A 133 -2.45 -3.78 8.53
CA GLU A 133 -3.77 -3.45 9.09
C GLU A 133 -4.01 -4.14 10.45
N VAL A 134 -4.68 -3.39 11.34
CA VAL A 134 -5.31 -3.88 12.57
C VAL A 134 -6.75 -3.33 12.66
N GLY A 135 -7.67 -4.14 13.21
CA GLY A 135 -9.11 -3.89 13.11
C GLY A 135 -9.62 -4.33 11.74
N THR A 136 -10.77 -3.81 11.30
CA THR A 136 -11.21 -3.97 9.91
C THR A 136 -11.78 -2.65 9.39
N ILE A 137 -11.40 -2.27 8.18
CA ILE A 137 -12.07 -1.17 7.47
C ILE A 137 -13.45 -1.67 6.98
N GLY A 138 -14.53 -0.94 7.24
CA GLY A 138 -15.87 -1.38 6.85
C GLY A 138 -16.08 -1.34 5.32
N GLY A 139 -17.07 -2.03 4.78
CA GLY A 139 -17.45 -1.92 3.36
C GLY A 139 -16.87 -3.01 2.48
N GLU A 140 -16.88 -2.81 1.16
CA GLU A 140 -16.35 -3.77 0.18
C GLU A 140 -15.32 -3.08 -0.71
N GLU A 141 -14.10 -3.61 -0.77
CA GLU A 141 -13.12 -3.20 -1.77
C GLU A 141 -12.65 -4.44 -2.54
N ASP A 142 -12.87 -4.43 -3.86
CA ASP A 142 -12.42 -5.51 -4.76
C ASP A 142 -12.83 -6.92 -4.31
N GLY A 143 -14.03 -7.05 -3.72
CA GLY A 143 -14.58 -8.29 -3.18
C GLY A 143 -14.14 -8.65 -1.75
N ILE A 144 -13.30 -7.83 -1.12
CA ILE A 144 -12.93 -7.94 0.29
C ILE A 144 -13.96 -7.16 1.11
N VAL A 145 -14.73 -7.88 1.94
CA VAL A 145 -15.76 -7.27 2.79
C VAL A 145 -15.25 -7.16 4.23
N GLY A 146 -15.21 -5.94 4.75
CA GLY A 146 -14.90 -5.66 6.14
C GLY A 146 -16.12 -5.20 6.93
N THR A 147 -16.14 -5.56 8.21
CA THR A 147 -17.25 -5.30 9.14
C THR A 147 -17.15 -3.93 9.82
N GLY A 148 -16.01 -3.24 9.72
CA GLY A 148 -15.80 -1.92 10.32
C GLY A 148 -15.44 -1.98 11.80
N GLU A 149 -14.55 -2.90 12.18
CA GLU A 149 -14.14 -3.12 13.55
C GLU A 149 -13.06 -2.13 13.99
N LEU A 150 -13.28 -1.51 15.15
CA LEU A 150 -12.30 -0.62 15.75
C LEU A 150 -11.06 -1.41 16.16
N ALA A 151 -9.90 -0.94 15.73
CA ALA A 151 -8.61 -1.49 16.10
C ALA A 151 -8.38 -1.33 17.62
N PRO A 152 -8.15 -2.43 18.37
CA PRO A 152 -7.68 -2.33 19.74
C PRO A 152 -6.33 -1.60 19.78
N ILE A 153 -6.14 -0.73 20.78
CA ILE A 153 -4.91 0.06 20.90
C ILE A 153 -3.70 -0.85 21.11
N GLU A 154 -3.88 -1.92 21.89
CA GLU A 154 -2.85 -2.90 22.19
C GLU A 154 -2.36 -3.60 20.92
N ASP A 155 -3.28 -3.96 20.02
CA ASP A 155 -2.98 -4.61 18.75
C ASP A 155 -2.27 -3.64 17.80
N ALA A 156 -2.69 -2.38 17.77
CA ALA A 156 -2.02 -1.33 16.99
C ALA A 156 -0.57 -1.12 17.47
N VAL A 157 -0.34 -1.08 18.79
CA VAL A 157 1.01 -0.97 19.37
C VAL A 157 1.85 -2.21 19.04
N ALA A 158 1.27 -3.40 19.13
CA ALA A 158 1.94 -4.65 18.78
C ALA A 158 2.31 -4.70 17.30
N MET A 159 1.43 -4.25 16.42
CA MET A 159 1.67 -4.21 14.98
C MET A 159 2.82 -3.26 14.63
N VAL A 160 2.85 -2.05 15.21
CA VAL A 160 3.98 -1.12 15.04
C VAL A 160 5.31 -1.76 15.50
N ALA A 161 5.29 -2.57 16.56
CA ALA A 161 6.49 -3.27 17.05
C ALA A 161 7.03 -4.35 16.10
N THR A 162 6.27 -4.75 15.06
CA THR A 162 6.76 -5.67 14.00
C THR A 162 7.77 -4.99 13.07
N GLY A 163 7.82 -3.65 13.05
CA GLY A 163 8.73 -2.87 12.22
C GLY A 163 8.10 -2.30 10.94
N ILE A 164 6.77 -2.32 10.81
CA ILE A 164 6.07 -1.63 9.72
C ILE A 164 6.39 -0.12 9.68
N ASP A 165 6.27 0.46 8.49
CA ASP A 165 6.56 1.87 8.24
C ASP A 165 5.34 2.76 8.50
N PHE A 166 4.14 2.25 8.25
CA PHE A 166 2.87 2.93 8.53
C PHE A 166 1.75 1.91 8.80
N LEU A 167 0.76 2.32 9.60
CA LEU A 167 -0.31 1.45 10.12
C LEU A 167 -1.66 1.91 9.57
N ALA A 168 -2.39 0.99 8.94
CA ALA A 168 -3.83 1.10 8.73
C ALA A 168 -4.55 0.62 10.00
N ALA A 169 -5.39 1.47 10.59
CA ALA A 169 -6.15 1.14 11.78
C ALA A 169 -7.64 1.36 11.52
N GLY A 170 -8.46 0.36 11.81
CA GLY A 170 -9.91 0.49 11.82
C GLY A 170 -10.33 1.54 12.86
N ILE A 171 -10.84 2.68 12.40
CA ILE A 171 -11.30 3.78 13.27
C ILE A 171 -12.74 4.22 12.92
N GLY A 172 -13.49 3.34 12.26
CA GLY A 172 -14.83 3.61 11.72
C GLY A 172 -14.82 4.13 10.28
N ASN A 173 -13.68 4.02 9.59
CA ASN A 173 -13.56 4.23 8.15
C ASN A 173 -14.21 3.09 7.36
N ILE A 174 -14.69 3.41 6.17
CA ILE A 174 -15.48 2.52 5.31
C ILE A 174 -14.99 2.68 3.85
N HIS A 175 -14.71 1.57 3.17
CA HIS A 175 -14.55 1.48 1.73
C HIS A 175 -15.90 1.61 1.01
N GLY A 176 -15.89 2.35 -0.10
CA GLY A 176 -17.09 2.74 -0.86
C GLY A 176 -17.21 2.05 -2.21
#